data_AF-A0ABD6S770-F1
#
_entry.id   AF-A0ABD6S770-F1
#
_cell.length_a   1.000
_cell.length_b   1.000
_cell.length_c   1.000
_cell.angle_alpha   90.00
_cell.angle_beta   90.00
_cell.angle_gamma   90.00
#
_symmetry.space_group_name_H-M   'P 1'
#
loop_
_entity.id
_entity.type
_entity.pdbx_description
1 polymer ?
#
loop_
_entity_poly.entity_id
_entity_poly.type
_entity_poly.pdbx_seq_one_letter_code
_entity_poly.pdbx_strand_id
1 'polypeptide(L)'
;MLLEKEKRTEKETPRFGVVDGMEDCMDGVKGLLLLCLLGSLVYWCFVMLDYGDFVEKREAITLEQSRKNVNIAEDLVEKEFKQDKKYFRLKSVSGNHEVYLHENTGYSWANKHLEAELELGREKYTLYFHTQKVKTEDEKIDIYEPVGVSKALKEQGE
;
A
#
# COMPACT_ATOMS: atom_id res chain seq x y z
N MET A 1 97.13 15.81 -29.40
CA MET A 1 96.18 14.70 -29.56
C MET A 1 95.47 14.54 -28.21
N LEU A 2 94.43 15.31 -27.86
CA LEU A 2 93.11 15.52 -28.49
C LEU A 2 92.36 14.22 -28.79
N LEU A 3 91.44 13.87 -27.88
CA LEU A 3 90.15 13.17 -28.04
C LEU A 3 89.81 12.53 -26.68
N GLU A 4 88.65 12.68 -26.05
CA GLU A 4 87.55 13.63 -26.10
C GLU A 4 86.79 13.37 -24.79
N LYS A 5 86.23 14.42 -24.17
CA LYS A 5 85.40 14.30 -22.97
C LYS A 5 84.03 13.78 -23.42
N GLU A 6 83.57 12.65 -22.91
CA GLU A 6 82.13 12.34 -22.89
C GLU A 6 81.64 12.25 -21.44
N LYS A 7 81.14 13.39 -20.95
CA LYS A 7 80.22 13.46 -19.81
C LYS A 7 78.92 12.77 -20.23
N ARG A 8 78.59 11.63 -19.62
CA ARG A 8 77.18 11.23 -19.47
C ARG A 8 76.76 11.42 -18.02
N THR A 9 76.18 12.59 -17.79
CA THR A 9 75.14 12.76 -16.77
C THR A 9 74.01 11.81 -17.11
N GLU A 10 73.99 10.66 -16.45
CA GLU A 10 72.79 9.82 -16.38
C GLU A 10 71.77 10.63 -15.58
N LYS A 11 70.73 11.11 -16.27
CA LYS A 11 69.59 11.75 -15.65
C LYS A 11 68.92 10.71 -14.77
N GLU A 12 69.04 10.86 -13.45
CA GLU A 12 68.05 10.30 -12.54
C GLU A 12 66.69 10.82 -12.99
N THR A 13 65.88 9.92 -13.55
CA THR A 13 64.46 10.16 -13.73
C THR A 13 63.87 10.22 -12.32
N PRO A 14 63.19 11.31 -11.92
CA PRO A 14 62.39 11.28 -10.72
C PRO A 14 61.21 10.34 -10.99
N ARG A 15 61.32 9.07 -10.62
CA ARG A 15 60.17 8.21 -10.31
C ARG A 15 59.63 8.66 -8.96
N PHE A 16 58.99 9.81 -8.89
CA PHE A 16 58.29 10.23 -7.69
C PHE A 16 57.20 11.22 -8.07
N GLY A 17 55.93 10.87 -7.83
CA GLY A 17 54.84 11.84 -7.76
C GLY A 17 53.65 11.72 -8.71
N VAL A 18 53.56 10.73 -9.61
CA VAL A 18 52.38 10.59 -10.51
C VAL A 18 51.42 9.48 -10.08
N VAL A 19 51.93 8.41 -9.46
CA VAL A 19 51.09 7.25 -9.07
C VAL A 19 50.33 7.53 -7.76
N ASP A 20 50.98 8.10 -6.74
CA ASP A 20 50.36 8.37 -5.44
C ASP A 20 49.19 9.37 -5.52
N GLY A 21 49.31 10.43 -6.34
CA GLY A 21 48.24 11.42 -6.48
C GLY A 21 46.98 10.90 -7.20
N MET A 22 47.10 9.81 -7.95
CA MET A 22 45.96 9.17 -8.64
C MET A 22 45.21 8.22 -7.70
N GLU A 23 45.92 7.58 -6.76
CA GLU A 23 45.33 6.72 -5.73
C GLU A 23 44.56 7.55 -4.68
N ASP A 24 45.12 8.68 -4.23
CA ASP A 24 44.46 9.60 -3.29
C ASP A 24 43.16 10.21 -3.86
N CYS A 25 43.16 10.56 -5.15
CA CYS A 25 41.97 11.09 -5.85
C CYS A 25 40.87 10.01 -5.99
N MET A 26 41.28 8.77 -6.28
CA MET A 26 40.36 7.65 -6.42
C MET A 26 39.73 7.26 -5.07
N ASP A 27 40.48 7.38 -3.98
CA ASP A 27 39.98 7.11 -2.63
C ASP A 27 39.00 8.17 -2.14
N GLY A 28 39.19 9.44 -2.52
CA GLY A 28 38.20 10.50 -2.31
C GLY A 28 36.87 10.24 -3.03
N VAL A 29 36.93 9.78 -4.29
CA VAL A 29 35.73 9.44 -5.08
C VAL A 29 35.01 8.20 -4.51
N LYS A 30 35.76 7.19 -4.07
CA LYS A 30 35.19 6.02 -3.37
C LYS A 30 34.49 6.43 -2.08
N GLY A 31 35.08 7.32 -1.28
CA GLY A 31 34.48 7.85 -0.06
C GLY A 31 33.18 8.58 -0.31
N LEU A 32 33.12 9.42 -1.35
CA LEU A 32 31.91 10.14 -1.76
C LEU A 32 30.80 9.17 -2.23
N LEU A 33 31.15 8.17 -3.05
CA LEU A 33 30.22 7.13 -3.48
C LEU A 33 29.66 6.35 -2.30
N LEU A 34 30.51 5.99 -1.33
CA LEU A 34 30.08 5.29 -0.12
C LEU A 34 29.10 6.13 0.70
N LEU A 35 29.36 7.43 0.84
CA LEU A 35 28.48 8.36 1.54
C LEU A 35 27.13 8.52 0.82
N CYS A 36 27.12 8.57 -0.51
CA CYS A 36 25.89 8.58 -1.30
C CYS A 36 25.10 7.27 -1.14
N LEU A 37 25.78 6.12 -1.12
CA LEU A 37 25.14 4.82 -0.90
C LEU A 37 24.55 4.71 0.51
N LEU A 38 25.28 5.14 1.54
CA LEU A 38 24.78 5.18 2.92
C LEU A 38 23.62 6.16 3.08
N GLY A 39 23.73 7.35 2.48
CA GLY A 39 22.67 8.36 2.50
C GLY A 39 21.39 7.87 1.81
N SER A 40 21.52 7.23 0.65
CA SER A 40 20.37 6.64 -0.04
C SER A 40 19.76 5.50 0.78
N LEU A 41 20.56 4.61 1.38
CA LEU A 41 20.07 3.55 2.25
C LEU A 41 19.26 4.09 3.43
N VAL A 42 19.76 5.12 4.12
CA VAL A 42 19.06 5.77 5.25
C VAL A 42 17.75 6.41 4.78
N TYR A 43 17.76 7.08 3.63
CA TYR A 43 16.55 7.66 3.04
C TYR A 43 15.50 6.57 2.71
N TRP A 44 15.91 5.49 2.06
CA TRP A 44 15.02 4.34 1.77
C TRP A 44 14.46 3.71 3.05
N CYS A 45 15.26 3.58 4.11
CA CYS A 45 14.78 3.11 5.40
C CYS A 45 13.69 4.02 5.98
N PHE A 46 13.89 5.35 5.94
CA PHE A 46 12.91 6.29 6.46
C PHE A 46 11.59 6.24 5.66
N VAL A 47 11.67 6.21 4.33
CA VAL A 47 10.49 6.08 3.46
C VAL A 47 9.72 4.78 3.72
N MET A 48 10.42 3.67 3.90
CA MET A 48 9.78 2.38 4.22
C MET A 48 9.08 2.39 5.57
N LEU A 49 9.67 3.05 6.59
CA LEU A 49 9.05 3.18 7.91
C LEU A 49 7.77 4.03 7.86
N ASP A 50 7.82 5.21 7.24
CA ASP A 50 6.65 6.10 7.09
C ASP A 50 5.53 5.42 6.27
N TYR A 51 5.90 4.66 5.24
CA TYR A 51 4.94 3.87 4.46
C TYR A 51 4.29 2.76 5.29
N GLY A 52 5.04 2.07 6.14
CA GLY A 52 4.50 1.05 7.04
C GLY A 52 3.46 1.62 8.00
N ASP A 53 3.78 2.73 8.66
CA ASP A 53 2.87 3.42 9.58
C ASP A 53 1.58 3.88 8.88
N PHE A 54 1.71 4.38 7.64
CA PHE A 54 0.54 4.78 6.84
C PHE A 54 -0.36 3.59 6.49
N VAL A 55 0.22 2.46 6.07
CA VAL A 55 -0.53 1.25 5.73
C VAL A 55 -1.27 0.70 6.94
N GLU A 56 -0.61 0.60 8.10
CA GLU A 56 -1.23 0.08 9.33
C GLU A 56 -2.42 0.96 9.77
N LYS A 57 -2.23 2.28 9.79
CA LYS A 57 -3.32 3.23 10.10
C LYS A 57 -4.47 3.09 9.12
N ARG A 58 -4.17 2.99 7.82
CA ARG A 58 -5.18 2.81 6.77
C ARG A 58 -5.97 1.54 6.96
N GLU A 59 -5.31 0.42 7.24
CA GLU A 59 -5.98 -0.86 7.49
C GLU A 59 -6.87 -0.79 8.72
N ALA A 60 -6.39 -0.21 9.82
CA ALA A 60 -7.16 -0.06 11.05
C ALA A 60 -8.45 0.76 10.84
N ILE A 61 -8.35 1.94 10.20
CA ILE A 61 -9.51 2.81 9.93
C ILE A 61 -10.47 2.13 8.96
N THR A 62 -9.94 1.50 7.90
CA THR A 62 -10.77 0.79 6.91
C THR A 62 -11.54 -0.35 7.57
N LEU A 63 -10.90 -1.11 8.44
CA LEU A 63 -11.53 -2.22 9.15
C LEU A 63 -12.62 -1.74 10.11
N GLU A 64 -12.35 -0.67 10.87
CA GLU A 64 -13.34 -0.07 11.76
C GLU A 64 -14.57 0.42 10.97
N GLN A 65 -14.35 1.13 9.86
CA GLN A 65 -15.44 1.58 9.03
C GLN A 65 -16.19 0.41 8.38
N SER A 66 -15.50 -0.66 8.00
CA SER A 66 -16.13 -1.85 7.42
C SER A 66 -17.16 -2.43 8.39
N ARG A 67 -16.83 -2.54 9.68
CA ARG A 67 -17.77 -2.99 10.72
C ARG A 67 -18.98 -2.07 10.87
N LYS A 68 -18.76 -0.74 10.82
CA LYS A 68 -19.86 0.25 10.82
C LYS A 68 -20.75 0.09 9.59
N ASN A 69 -20.15 -0.07 8.42
CA ASN A 69 -20.84 -0.24 7.15
C ASN A 69 -21.72 -1.49 7.14
N VAL A 70 -21.26 -2.61 7.71
CA VAL A 70 -22.08 -3.83 7.82
C VAL A 70 -23.36 -3.54 8.61
N ASN A 71 -23.25 -2.90 9.78
CA ASN A 71 -24.42 -2.55 10.59
C ASN A 71 -25.38 -1.61 9.84
N ILE A 72 -24.85 -0.59 9.15
CA ILE A 72 -25.67 0.33 8.36
C ILE A 72 -26.36 -0.42 7.21
N ALA A 73 -25.65 -1.32 6.52
CA ALA A 73 -26.20 -2.12 5.44
C ALA A 73 -27.32 -3.05 5.94
N GLU A 74 -27.14 -3.71 7.08
CA GLU A 74 -28.19 -4.51 7.72
C GLU A 74 -29.43 -3.66 8.03
N ASP A 75 -29.27 -2.48 8.63
CA ASP A 75 -30.38 -1.58 8.92
C ASP A 75 -31.11 -1.07 7.66
N LEU A 76 -30.36 -0.85 6.56
CA LEU A 76 -30.94 -0.47 5.27
C LEU A 76 -31.73 -1.62 4.65
N VAL A 77 -31.20 -2.85 4.72
CA VAL A 77 -31.87 -4.05 4.21
C VAL A 77 -33.11 -4.40 5.02
N GLU A 78 -33.05 -4.27 6.35
CA GLU A 78 -34.19 -4.49 7.23
C GLU A 78 -35.37 -3.56 6.85
N LYS A 79 -35.08 -2.30 6.52
CA LYS A 79 -36.08 -1.33 6.05
C LYS A 79 -36.62 -1.67 4.66
N GLU A 80 -35.73 -2.01 3.73
CA GLU A 80 -36.09 -2.27 2.33
C GLU A 80 -36.95 -3.54 2.20
N PHE A 81 -36.54 -4.62 2.87
CA PHE A 81 -37.20 -5.93 2.80
C PHE A 81 -38.25 -6.14 3.90
N LYS A 82 -38.39 -5.19 4.85
CA LYS A 82 -39.29 -5.27 6.00
C LYS A 82 -39.11 -6.55 6.82
N GLN A 83 -37.86 -6.99 6.94
CA GLN A 83 -37.49 -8.21 7.64
C GLN A 83 -36.45 -7.88 8.71
N ASP A 84 -36.67 -8.36 9.93
CA ASP A 84 -35.71 -8.24 11.03
C ASP A 84 -34.36 -8.90 10.66
N LYS A 85 -33.26 -8.22 10.98
CA LYS A 85 -31.88 -8.65 10.72
C LYS A 85 -31.51 -10.04 11.24
N LYS A 86 -32.24 -10.60 12.20
CA LYS A 86 -32.04 -11.99 12.66
C LYS A 86 -32.46 -13.06 11.66
N TYR A 87 -33.21 -12.69 10.62
CA TYR A 87 -33.75 -13.62 9.62
C TYR A 87 -33.06 -13.57 8.27
N PHE A 88 -32.07 -12.69 8.11
CA PHE A 88 -31.27 -12.64 6.91
C PHE A 88 -29.79 -12.56 7.25
N ARG A 89 -28.96 -12.87 6.25
CA ARG A 89 -27.50 -12.70 6.36
C ARG A 89 -26.98 -12.01 5.12
N LEU A 90 -25.97 -11.16 5.33
CA LEU A 90 -25.24 -10.51 4.26
C LEU A 90 -23.89 -11.20 4.06
N LYS A 91 -23.59 -11.50 2.80
CA LYS A 91 -22.33 -12.06 2.34
C LYS A 91 -21.68 -11.14 1.34
N SER A 92 -20.38 -11.26 1.16
CA SER A 92 -19.67 -10.68 0.03
C SER A 92 -18.71 -11.71 -0.55
N VAL A 93 -18.45 -11.61 -1.84
CA VAL A 93 -17.53 -12.52 -2.53
C VAL A 93 -16.14 -11.90 -2.51
N SER A 94 -15.20 -12.59 -1.87
CA SER A 94 -13.80 -12.21 -1.83
C SER A 94 -12.97 -13.25 -2.58
N GLY A 95 -12.73 -12.99 -3.87
CA GLY A 95 -12.09 -13.96 -4.76
C GLY A 95 -12.97 -15.20 -4.93
N ASN A 96 -12.50 -16.36 -4.46
CA ASN A 96 -13.23 -17.63 -4.55
C ASN A 96 -13.97 -18.00 -3.24
N HIS A 97 -13.98 -17.12 -2.24
CA HIS A 97 -14.57 -17.41 -0.93
C HIS A 97 -15.73 -16.45 -0.64
N GLU A 98 -16.84 -17.02 -0.16
CA GLU A 98 -17.92 -16.27 0.44
C GLU A 98 -17.55 -15.85 1.87
N VAL A 99 -17.75 -14.58 2.17
CA VAL A 99 -17.48 -14.00 3.48
C VAL A 99 -18.77 -13.46 4.07
N TYR A 100 -19.21 -14.02 5.20
CA TYR A 100 -20.31 -13.43 5.98
C TYR A 100 -19.85 -12.11 6.60
N LEU A 101 -20.47 -11.01 6.19
CA LEU A 101 -20.03 -9.66 6.53
C LEU A 101 -20.10 -9.38 8.04
N HIS A 102 -21.13 -9.88 8.72
CA HIS A 102 -21.29 -9.70 10.16
C HIS A 102 -20.25 -10.46 10.98
N GLU A 103 -19.89 -11.67 10.54
CA GLU A 103 -19.02 -12.58 11.28
C GLU A 103 -17.54 -12.28 11.03
N ASN A 104 -17.20 -11.79 9.83
CA ASN A 104 -15.81 -11.53 9.47
C ASN A 104 -15.37 -10.11 9.85
N THR A 105 -14.89 -9.99 11.08
CA THR A 105 -14.35 -8.72 11.61
C THR A 105 -13.02 -8.28 11.00
N GLY A 106 -12.41 -9.11 10.15
CA GLY A 106 -11.13 -8.91 9.46
C GLY A 106 -11.28 -8.55 7.98
N TYR A 107 -12.51 -8.50 7.46
CA TYR A 107 -12.78 -8.22 6.06
C TYR A 107 -12.95 -6.72 5.80
N SER A 108 -12.24 -6.20 4.81
CA SER A 108 -12.34 -4.81 4.37
C SER A 108 -13.52 -4.63 3.41
N TRP A 109 -14.52 -3.89 3.85
CA TRP A 109 -15.75 -3.58 3.13
C TRP A 109 -16.14 -2.10 3.33
N ALA A 110 -15.31 -1.20 2.78
CA ALA A 110 -15.51 0.26 2.85
C ALA A 110 -15.08 0.99 1.56
N ASN A 111 -15.09 0.28 0.44
CA ASN A 111 -14.77 0.80 -0.89
C ASN A 111 -15.98 1.51 -1.52
N LYS A 112 -15.74 2.25 -2.60
CA LYS A 112 -16.78 3.00 -3.32
C LYS A 112 -17.93 2.13 -3.85
N HIS A 113 -17.66 0.88 -4.17
CA HIS A 113 -18.63 -0.04 -4.76
C HIS A 113 -18.93 -1.14 -3.76
N LEU A 114 -19.89 -0.88 -2.88
CA LEU A 114 -20.34 -1.84 -1.89
C LEU A 114 -21.41 -2.74 -2.51
N GLU A 115 -21.12 -4.04 -2.52
CA GLU A 115 -21.97 -5.11 -2.99
C GLU A 115 -22.05 -6.20 -1.92
N ALA A 116 -23.25 -6.75 -1.74
CA ALA A 116 -23.48 -7.86 -0.84
C ALA A 116 -24.55 -8.81 -1.40
N GLU A 117 -24.42 -10.10 -1.11
CA GLU A 117 -25.47 -11.07 -1.31
C GLU A 117 -26.32 -11.17 -0.05
N LEU A 118 -27.63 -11.10 -0.21
CA LEU A 118 -28.62 -11.25 0.83
C LEU A 118 -29.20 -12.66 0.76
N GLU A 119 -29.03 -13.41 1.84
CA GLU A 119 -29.72 -14.69 2.05
C GLU A 119 -30.94 -14.48 2.94
N LEU A 120 -32.12 -14.59 2.33
CA LEU A 120 -33.42 -14.47 3.00
C LEU A 120 -34.17 -15.81 2.89
N GLY A 121 -33.85 -16.74 3.79
CA GLY A 121 -34.42 -18.08 3.77
C GLY A 121 -34.02 -18.87 2.53
N ARG A 122 -34.95 -19.06 1.58
CA ARG A 122 -34.69 -19.72 0.28
C ARG A 122 -34.42 -18.73 -0.85
N GLU A 123 -34.64 -17.44 -0.60
CA GLU A 123 -34.42 -16.42 -1.59
C GLU A 123 -33.02 -15.83 -1.43
N LYS A 124 -32.35 -15.63 -2.55
CA LYS A 124 -31.06 -14.96 -2.62
C LYS A 124 -31.17 -13.73 -3.49
N TYR A 125 -30.55 -12.64 -3.04
CA TYR A 125 -30.51 -11.39 -3.79
C TYR A 125 -29.09 -10.85 -3.83
N THR A 126 -28.68 -10.29 -4.96
CA THR A 126 -27.50 -9.44 -5.04
C THR A 126 -27.91 -7.99 -4.79
N LEU A 127 -27.31 -7.35 -3.79
CA LEU A 127 -27.56 -5.99 -3.37
C LEU A 127 -26.41 -5.08 -3.78
N TYR A 128 -26.75 -3.97 -4.43
CA TYR A 128 -25.83 -2.88 -4.71
C TYR A 128 -26.21 -1.68 -3.86
N PHE A 129 -25.23 -1.08 -3.20
CA PHE A 129 -25.48 0.07 -2.33
C PHE A 129 -25.07 1.38 -3.02
N HIS A 130 -25.87 2.41 -2.81
CA HIS A 130 -25.40 3.78 -2.98
C HIS A 130 -24.44 4.11 -1.85
N THR A 131 -23.30 4.72 -2.19
CA THR A 131 -22.24 5.01 -1.24
C THR A 131 -21.92 6.49 -1.20
N GLN A 132 -21.48 6.96 -0.04
CA GLN A 132 -20.92 8.30 0.13
C GLN A 132 -19.54 8.24 0.77
N LYS A 133 -18.67 9.19 0.43
CA LYS A 133 -17.34 9.28 1.01
C LYS A 133 -17.44 9.75 2.47
N VAL A 134 -16.81 9.01 3.38
CA VAL A 134 -16.69 9.37 4.78
C VAL A 134 -15.58 10.42 4.92
N LYS A 135 -15.84 11.49 5.67
CA LYS A 135 -14.81 12.48 6.01
C LYS A 135 -13.90 11.89 7.09
N THR A 136 -12.70 11.48 6.70
CA THR A 136 -11.63 11.10 7.62
C THR A 136 -10.72 12.30 7.90
N GLU A 137 -10.10 12.33 9.09
CA GLU A 137 -9.08 13.33 9.40
C GLU A 137 -7.88 13.24 8.45
N ASP A 138 -7.60 12.02 7.97
CA ASP A 138 -6.57 11.76 6.97
C ASP A 138 -7.20 11.74 5.56
N GLU A 139 -7.11 12.86 4.85
CA GLU A 139 -7.69 13.04 3.51
C GLU A 139 -7.09 12.12 2.44
N LYS A 140 -5.97 11.45 2.76
CA LYS A 140 -5.30 10.49 1.88
C LYS A 140 -6.01 9.13 1.79
N ILE A 141 -6.95 8.85 2.70
CA ILE A 141 -7.64 7.56 2.77
C ILE A 141 -9.06 7.70 2.20
N ASP A 142 -9.30 7.04 1.08
CA ASP A 142 -10.62 6.97 0.46
C ASP A 142 -11.47 5.89 1.11
N ILE A 143 -12.42 6.30 1.95
CA ILE A 143 -13.35 5.44 2.67
C ILE A 143 -14.79 5.83 2.35
N TYR A 144 -15.65 4.84 2.17
CA TYR A 144 -17.05 5.02 1.83
C TYR A 144 -17.98 4.25 2.77
N GLU A 145 -19.20 4.74 2.91
CA GLU A 145 -20.27 4.08 3.66
C GLU A 145 -21.55 3.95 2.81
N PRO A 146 -22.38 2.92 3.05
CA PRO A 146 -23.64 2.74 2.35
C PRO A 146 -24.68 3.73 2.90
N VAL A 147 -25.44 4.36 2.01
CA VAL A 147 -26.53 5.30 2.36
C VAL A 147 -27.91 4.82 1.93
N GLY A 148 -27.97 3.82 1.06
CA GLY A 148 -29.21 3.24 0.57
C GLY A 148 -28.97 2.03 -0.31
N VAL A 149 -29.98 1.18 -0.48
CA VAL A 149 -29.97 0.10 -1.46
C VAL A 149 -30.28 0.70 -2.82
N SER A 150 -29.34 0.63 -3.75
CA SER A 150 -29.50 1.12 -5.11
C SER A 150 -30.31 0.13 -5.96
N LYS A 151 -30.01 -1.16 -5.81
CA LYS A 151 -30.59 -2.21 -6.64
C LYS A 151 -30.54 -3.54 -5.88
N ALA A 152 -31.63 -4.30 -5.97
CA ALA A 152 -31.69 -5.69 -5.54
C ALA A 152 -32.03 -6.58 -6.73
N LEU A 153 -31.20 -7.58 -7.00
CA LEU A 153 -31.42 -8.56 -8.06
C LEU A 153 -31.68 -9.92 -7.44
N LYS A 154 -32.87 -10.48 -7.68
CA LYS A 154 -33.18 -11.84 -7.23
C LYS A 154 -32.38 -12.84 -8.07
N GLU A 155 -31.65 -13.72 -7.40
CA GLU A 155 -31.06 -14.87 -8.10
C GLU A 155 -32.19 -15.79 -8.55
N GLN A 156 -32.25 -16.03 -9.86
CA GLN A 156 -33.13 -17.06 -10.40
C GLN A 156 -32.45 -18.40 -10.09
N GLY A 157 -33.02 -19.15 -9.15
CA GLY A 157 -32.53 -20.47 -8.82
C GLY A 157 -32.51 -21.36 -10.06
N GLU A 158 -31.42 -22.10 -10.25
CA GLU A 158 -31.37 -23.26 -11.16
C GLU A 158 -32.37 -24.34 -10.74
#